data_AF-E7G2C0-F1
#
_entry.id   AF-E7G2C0-F1
#
_cell.length_a   1.000
_cell.length_b   1.000
_cell.length_c   1.000
_cell.angle_alpha   90.00
_cell.angle_beta   90.00
_cell.angle_gamma   90.00
#
_symmetry.space_group_name_H-M   'P 1'
#
loop_
_entity.id
_entity.type
_entity.pdbx_description
1 polymer ?
#
loop_
_entity_poly.entity_id
_entity_poly.type
_entity_poly.pdbx_seq_one_letter_code
_entity_poly.pdbx_strand_id
1 'polypeptide(L)'
;MDSIDAALNHPITQENTFQSKEQPERKKPGRKKVPTEELKKNYTVQLYFSKEEYEKLGKLAYEEAESVSSYIKRQIVKMLR
;
A
#
# COMPACT_ATOMS: atom_id res chain seq x y z
N MET A 1 7.01 -11.83 50.41
CA MET A 1 6.66 -10.74 49.47
C MET A 1 7.97 -10.13 49.05
N ASP A 2 8.51 -10.54 47.92
CA ASP A 2 9.81 -10.06 47.46
C ASP A 2 9.65 -8.62 46.97
N SER A 3 10.50 -7.71 47.47
CA SER A 3 10.44 -6.29 47.14
C SER A 3 10.59 -6.08 45.64
N ILE A 4 9.88 -5.10 45.08
CA ILE A 4 10.00 -4.67 43.68
C ILE A 4 11.48 -4.38 43.34
N ASP A 5 12.24 -3.86 44.30
CA ASP A 5 13.67 -3.58 44.16
C ASP A 5 14.53 -4.85 43.99
N ALA A 6 14.09 -5.99 44.55
CA ALA A 6 14.78 -7.26 44.38
C ALA A 6 14.54 -7.86 42.98
N ALA A 7 13.35 -7.64 42.41
CA ALA A 7 13.04 -8.08 41.04
C ALA A 7 13.78 -7.26 39.97
N LEU A 8 14.00 -5.96 40.21
CA LEU A 8 14.73 -5.06 39.30
C LEU A 8 16.24 -5.32 39.28
N ASN A 9 16.80 -5.84 40.38
CA ASN A 9 18.22 -6.13 40.52
C ASN A 9 18.59 -7.58 40.16
N HIS A 10 17.66 -8.37 39.64
CA HIS A 10 17.97 -9.74 39.21
C HIS A 10 18.92 -9.72 38.00
N PRO A 11 20.07 -10.42 38.06
CA PRO A 11 21.09 -10.40 37.00
C PRO A 11 20.56 -10.87 35.63
N ILE A 12 19.59 -11.80 35.65
CA ILE A 12 18.94 -12.38 34.47
C ILE A 12 18.21 -11.31 33.63
N THR A 13 17.63 -10.30 34.28
CA THR A 13 16.88 -9.23 33.60
C THR A 13 17.82 -8.26 32.87
N GLN A 14 19.03 -8.07 33.40
CA GLN A 14 20.03 -7.18 32.82
C GLN A 14 20.77 -7.85 31.67
N GLU A 15 21.17 -9.11 31.79
CA GLU A 15 21.88 -9.84 30.73
C GLU A 15 21.10 -9.89 29.40
N ASN A 16 19.80 -10.17 29.43
CA ASN A 16 18.94 -10.19 28.25
C ASN A 16 18.80 -8.81 27.58
N THR A 17 18.87 -7.74 28.37
CA THR A 17 18.73 -6.36 27.88
C THR A 17 20.01 -5.88 27.17
N PHE A 18 21.18 -6.34 27.62
CA PHE A 18 22.48 -5.94 27.06
C PHE A 18 23.00 -6.84 25.93
N GLN A 19 22.64 -8.13 25.90
CA GLN A 19 23.00 -9.05 24.80
C GLN A 19 22.33 -8.70 23.46
N SER A 20 21.21 -7.95 23.48
CA SER A 20 20.54 -7.46 22.26
C SER A 20 21.28 -6.31 21.53
N LYS A 21 22.46 -5.91 22.00
CA LYS A 21 23.27 -4.83 21.40
C LYS A 21 24.22 -5.30 20.30
N GLU A 22 24.46 -6.59 20.14
CA GLU A 22 25.45 -7.14 19.19
C GLU A 22 24.89 -7.61 17.84
N GLN A 23 23.61 -7.34 17.54
CA GLN A 23 23.10 -7.55 16.17
C GLN A 23 23.26 -6.27 15.32
N PRO A 24 24.01 -6.32 14.19
CA PRO A 24 24.34 -5.13 13.39
C PRO A 24 23.17 -4.61 12.54
N GLU A 25 21.97 -5.16 12.65
CA GLU A 25 20.80 -4.71 11.88
C GLU A 25 19.58 -4.43 12.77
N ARG A 26 19.70 -3.43 13.64
CA ARG A 26 18.52 -2.81 14.25
C ARG A 26 17.68 -2.20 13.13
N LYS A 27 16.58 -2.87 12.74
CA LYS A 27 15.52 -2.28 11.92
C LYS A 27 15.06 -1.01 12.63
N LYS A 28 15.46 0.16 12.10
CA LYS A 28 15.10 1.47 12.66
C LYS A 28 13.59 1.48 12.95
N PRO A 29 13.14 1.86 14.16
CA PRO A 29 11.72 1.98 14.44
C PRO A 29 11.16 3.05 13.49
N GLY A 30 10.40 2.59 12.50
CA GLY A 30 9.94 3.37 11.38
C GLY A 30 9.01 2.55 10.51
N ARG A 31 8.19 3.23 9.70
CA ARG A 31 7.24 2.58 8.78
C ARG A 31 7.98 1.55 7.93
N LYS A 32 7.56 0.28 8.00
CA LYS A 32 8.07 -0.78 7.10
C LYS A 32 7.95 -0.24 5.67
N LYS A 33 9.07 -0.21 4.93
CA LYS A 33 9.05 0.15 3.51
C LYS A 33 8.14 -0.86 2.83
N VAL A 34 6.96 -0.42 2.38
CA VAL A 34 6.12 -1.27 1.55
C VAL A 34 6.91 -1.52 0.26
N PRO A 35 7.00 -2.76 -0.23
CA PRO A 35 7.70 -3.06 -1.47
C PRO A 35 7.14 -2.17 -2.60
N THR A 36 7.91 -1.16 -2.97
CA THR A 36 7.50 -0.15 -3.95
C THR A 36 7.21 -0.78 -5.31
N GLU A 37 7.88 -1.89 -5.60
CA GLU A 37 7.73 -2.74 -6.78
C GLU A 37 6.29 -3.27 -6.96
N GLU A 38 5.61 -3.64 -5.87
CA GLU A 38 4.28 -4.24 -5.94
C GLU A 38 3.17 -3.20 -6.05
N LEU A 39 3.34 -2.04 -5.40
CA LEU A 39 2.37 -0.94 -5.42
C LEU A 39 2.37 -0.14 -6.73
N LYS A 40 3.42 -0.26 -7.56
CA LYS A 40 3.57 0.50 -8.81
C LYS A 40 3.23 -0.32 -10.07
N LYS A 41 2.59 -1.48 -9.92
CA LYS A 41 2.19 -2.30 -11.06
C LYS A 41 1.03 -1.64 -11.81
N ASN A 42 1.33 -1.09 -12.97
CA ASN A 42 0.33 -0.61 -13.92
C ASN A 42 0.06 -1.70 -14.96
N TYR A 43 -1.20 -2.06 -15.12
CA TYR A 43 -1.64 -3.00 -16.15
C TYR A 43 -2.28 -2.22 -17.29
N THR A 44 -1.74 -2.40 -18.48
CA THR A 44 -2.29 -1.81 -19.70
C THR A 44 -3.45 -2.68 -20.20
N VAL A 45 -4.59 -2.06 -20.48
CA VAL A 45 -5.76 -2.71 -21.06
C VAL A 45 -6.04 -2.06 -22.41
N GLN A 46 -6.17 -2.87 -23.45
CA GLN A 46 -6.55 -2.41 -24.79
C GLN A 46 -7.95 -2.93 -25.11
N LEU A 47 -8.83 -2.03 -25.56
CA LEU A 47 -10.22 -2.32 -25.92
C LEU A 47 -10.46 -1.81 -27.33
N TYR A 48 -11.26 -2.54 -28.10
CA TYR A 48 -11.69 -2.14 -29.43
C TYR A 48 -13.17 -1.83 -29.42
N PHE A 49 -13.53 -0.74 -30.09
CA PHE A 49 -14.92 -0.29 -30.24
C PHE A 49 -15.19 -0.05 -31.72
N SER A 50 -16.44 -0.20 -32.14
CA SER A 50 -16.85 0.34 -33.42
C SER A 50 -16.75 1.87 -33.42
N LYS A 51 -16.68 2.48 -34.61
CA LYS A 51 -16.59 3.94 -34.74
C LYS A 51 -17.75 4.65 -34.05
N GLU A 52 -18.98 4.16 -34.25
CA GLU A 52 -20.18 4.75 -33.68
C GLU A 52 -20.22 4.65 -32.15
N GLU A 53 -19.78 3.52 -31.59
CA GLU A 53 -19.70 3.35 -30.14
C GLU A 53 -18.64 4.29 -29.53
N TYR A 54 -17.47 4.40 -30.16
CA TYR A 54 -16.43 5.28 -29.67
C TYR A 54 -16.85 6.76 -29.72
N GLU A 55 -17.57 7.18 -30.76
CA GLU A 55 -18.13 8.53 -30.86
C GLU A 55 -19.18 8.80 -29.76
N LYS A 56 -20.05 7.82 -29.46
CA LYS A 56 -21.01 7.93 -28.35
C LYS A 56 -20.29 8.06 -27.00
N LEU A 57 -19.28 7.24 -26.75
CA LEU A 57 -18.45 7.31 -25.54
C LEU A 57 -17.71 8.67 -25.45
N GLY A 58 -17.26 9.20 -26.58
CA GLY A 58 -16.66 10.53 -26.69
C GLY A 58 -17.58 11.64 -26.20
N LYS A 59 -18.85 11.62 -26.62
CA LYS A 59 -19.85 12.60 -26.20
C LYS A 59 -20.15 12.51 -24.69
N LEU A 60 -20.37 11.30 -24.18
CA LEU A 60 -20.63 11.07 -22.76
C LEU A 60 -19.45 11.50 -21.87
N ALA A 61 -18.23 11.19 -22.29
CA ALA A 61 -17.03 11.62 -21.58
C ALA A 61 -16.89 13.15 -21.58
N TYR A 62 -17.21 13.81 -22.70
CA TYR A 62 -17.17 15.27 -22.82
C TYR A 62 -18.19 15.96 -21.91
N GLU A 63 -19.42 15.43 -21.83
CA GLU A 63 -20.46 15.94 -20.93
C GLU A 63 -20.02 15.95 -19.46
N GLU A 64 -19.21 14.98 -19.07
CA GLU A 64 -18.66 14.86 -17.72
C GLU A 64 -17.28 15.52 -17.54
N ALA A 65 -16.80 16.27 -18.54
CA ALA A 65 -15.49 16.91 -18.57
C ALA A 65 -14.31 15.95 -18.29
N GLU A 66 -14.41 14.72 -18.79
CA GLU A 66 -13.39 13.68 -18.64
C GLU A 66 -12.84 13.20 -20.00
N SER A 67 -11.66 12.57 -19.96
CA SER A 67 -11.16 11.83 -21.12
C SER A 67 -11.92 10.51 -21.30
N VAL A 68 -12.07 10.07 -22.55
CA VAL A 68 -12.77 8.80 -22.87
C VAL A 68 -12.18 7.62 -22.10
N SER A 69 -10.86 7.54 -21.96
CA SER A 69 -10.19 6.48 -21.20
C SER A 69 -10.50 6.52 -19.70
N SER A 70 -10.57 7.72 -19.11
CA SER A 70 -10.95 7.88 -17.70
C SER A 70 -12.43 7.52 -17.47
N TYR A 71 -13.30 8.02 -18.35
CA TYR A 71 -14.73 7.72 -18.34
C TYR A 71 -15.00 6.21 -18.38
N ILE A 72 -14.40 5.50 -19.36
CA ILE A 72 -14.54 4.04 -19.49
C ILE A 72 -14.03 3.33 -18.24
N LYS A 73 -12.83 3.70 -17.75
CA LYS A 73 -12.24 3.07 -16.55
C LYS A 73 -13.16 3.23 -15.35
N ARG A 74 -13.67 4.44 -15.10
CA ARG A 74 -14.58 4.73 -14.00
C ARG A 74 -15.88 3.95 -14.14
N GLN A 75 -16.45 3.88 -15.34
CA GLN A 75 -17.70 3.16 -15.57
C GLN A 75 -17.54 1.65 -15.35
N ILE A 76 -16.45 1.05 -15.80
CA ILE A 76 -16.12 -0.36 -15.52
C ILE A 76 -16.02 -0.58 -14.00
N VAL A 77 -15.29 0.27 -13.29
CA VAL A 77 -15.16 0.17 -11.83
C VAL A 77 -16.50 0.34 -11.12
N LYS A 78 -17.36 1.24 -11.60
CA LYS A 78 -18.71 1.47 -11.06
C LYS A 78 -19.64 0.27 -11.27
N MET A 79 -19.50 -0.46 -12.37
CA MET A 79 -20.30 -1.67 -12.64
C MET A 79 -19.84 -2.89 -11.85
N LEU A 80 -18.55 -2.93 -11.47
CA LEU A 80 -17.97 -4.04 -10.69
C LEU A 80 -18.13 -3.86 -9.17
N ARG A 81 -18.61 -2.70 -8.72
CA ARG A 81 -18.87 -2.38 -7.32
C ARG A 81 -20.36 -2.38 -7.05
#